data_AF-A0A821ESE8-F1
#
_entry.id   AF-A0A821ESE8-F1
#
_cell.length_a   1.000
_cell.length_b   1.000
_cell.length_c   1.000
_cell.angle_alpha   90.00
_cell.angle_beta   90.00
_cell.angle_gamma   90.00
#
_symmetry.space_group_name_H-M   'P 1'
#
loop_
_entity.id
_entity.type
_entity.pdbx_description
1 polymer ?
#
loop_
_entity_poly.entity_id
_entity_poly.type
_entity_poly.pdbx_seq_one_letter_code
_entity_poly.pdbx_strand_id
1 'polypeptide(L)'
;MKDIERLHNVVLNIRKRVIPESSIKEKVSLDSPKEIQQLNTNIIIDIEQLESKVKLIKTLKDAGFEYCDVAEIGIRDGLTTAKINDILFGNESNKFIFFSNDTLKNNDQVDWTEFYSRMLAEKEKNRQLHLVYADFTYSTYKLEKMAINSSEDMKAYQNSPNSQSSKSETKRKAPLPPSPSVQTPLPTNEFINILLLGESGVGKSTFINAFANYLNFQNLDDAEKGKPIVIIPVSFMMTINDNFDEKLIKFGEIDSNENHNNSGQSVTQQCKSYVFKISNGKKLRIIDTPGFGDTRGFDQDNLNMEEIFSFLHNINYINGICFLFKPEIVQLNSYLKSCCTQLFDYFGQNISDFFIFCFTNARSTFFAPGNTRPLLTTFFQSFLEKKIPFQRKNTFCFDSEAFRYLVAIKDSMNFDPNERNEFEQSWTRSVAESERFRDFLCTQHEYRKNHEWQSIKDVQFQINFMIRPMLETMRNLLRNIILFDQDLSIKLSATHASPSSMLCYKCHRNSEKFNQFWIIQDYLHNSLNS
;
A
#
# COMPACT_ATOMS: atom_id res chain seq x y z
N MET A 1 -18.01 0.15 -20.03
CA MET A 1 -17.96 -1.33 -20.23
C MET A 1 -18.72 -1.77 -21.48
N LYS A 2 -20.00 -1.40 -21.67
CA LYS A 2 -20.80 -1.79 -22.85
C LYS A 2 -20.21 -1.36 -24.19
N ASP A 3 -19.58 -0.19 -24.28
CA ASP A 3 -19.00 0.29 -25.55
C ASP A 3 -17.70 -0.43 -25.92
N ILE A 4 -16.93 -0.85 -24.91
CA ILE A 4 -15.72 -1.67 -25.08
C ILE A 4 -16.09 -3.09 -25.51
N GLU A 5 -17.13 -3.69 -24.93
CA GLU A 5 -17.68 -4.98 -25.38
C GLU A 5 -18.24 -4.91 -26.81
N ARG A 6 -18.87 -3.78 -27.17
CA ARG A 6 -19.42 -3.55 -28.51
C ARG A 6 -18.30 -3.44 -29.55
N LEU A 7 -17.24 -2.67 -29.27
CA LEU A 7 -16.04 -2.58 -30.10
C LEU A 7 -15.31 -3.91 -30.21
N HIS A 8 -15.16 -4.63 -29.09
CA HIS A 8 -14.54 -5.95 -29.07
C HIS A 8 -15.30 -6.97 -29.93
N ASN A 9 -16.64 -6.96 -29.89
CA ASN A 9 -17.46 -7.84 -30.72
C ASN A 9 -17.42 -7.48 -32.22
N VAL A 10 -17.35 -6.19 -32.58
CA VAL A 10 -17.15 -5.77 -33.97
C VAL A 10 -15.79 -6.26 -34.48
N VAL A 11 -14.73 -6.09 -33.68
CA VAL A 11 -13.37 -6.55 -34.00
C VAL A 11 -13.31 -8.08 -34.12
N LEU A 12 -13.99 -8.82 -33.24
CA LEU A 12 -14.04 -10.29 -33.32
C LEU A 12 -14.78 -10.79 -34.56
N ASN A 13 -15.87 -10.14 -34.97
CA ASN A 13 -16.64 -10.55 -36.15
C ASN A 13 -15.93 -10.21 -37.47
N ILE A 14 -15.12 -9.15 -37.50
CA ILE A 14 -14.22 -8.82 -38.63
C ILE A 14 -13.10 -9.86 -38.73
N ARG A 15 -12.46 -10.21 -37.60
CA ARG A 15 -11.42 -11.25 -37.53
C ARG A 15 -11.92 -12.62 -38.01
N LYS A 16 -13.21 -12.90 -37.81
CA LYS A 16 -13.89 -14.13 -38.27
C LYS A 16 -14.42 -14.05 -39.71
N ARG A 17 -14.22 -12.93 -40.43
CA ARG A 17 -14.74 -12.66 -41.79
C ARG A 17 -16.26 -12.78 -41.94
N VAL A 18 -17.00 -12.56 -40.85
CA VAL A 18 -18.47 -12.65 -40.83
C VAL A 18 -19.12 -11.38 -41.42
N ILE A 19 -18.38 -10.27 -41.49
CA ILE A 19 -18.88 -8.96 -41.95
C ILE A 19 -17.89 -8.37 -42.96
N PRO A 20 -18.34 -7.77 -44.08
CA PRO A 20 -17.47 -7.11 -45.06
C PRO A 20 -16.79 -5.84 -44.51
N GLU A 21 -15.53 -5.60 -44.92
CA GLU A 21 -14.73 -4.42 -44.54
C GLU A 21 -15.37 -3.08 -44.95
N SER A 22 -16.20 -3.07 -46.00
CA SER A 22 -16.90 -1.87 -46.46
C SER A 22 -17.95 -1.35 -45.49
N SER A 23 -18.45 -2.19 -44.57
CA SER A 23 -19.44 -1.82 -43.55
C SER A 23 -18.81 -1.20 -42.29
N ILE A 24 -17.47 -1.05 -42.24
CA ILE A 24 -16.73 -0.53 -41.08
C ILE A 24 -17.03 0.97 -40.87
N LYS A 25 -17.11 1.76 -41.94
CA LYS A 25 -17.40 3.21 -41.85
C LYS A 25 -18.78 3.52 -41.27
N GLU A 26 -19.78 2.66 -41.50
CA GLU A 26 -21.14 2.81 -40.94
C GLU A 26 -21.26 2.34 -39.48
N LYS A 27 -20.36 1.45 -39.00
CA LYS A 27 -20.45 0.84 -37.66
C LYS A 27 -19.38 1.31 -36.66
N VAL A 28 -18.32 1.96 -37.13
CA VAL A 28 -17.19 2.47 -36.33
C VAL A 28 -17.10 4.00 -36.41
N SER A 29 -18.17 4.71 -36.79
CA SER A 29 -18.23 6.14 -36.50
C SER A 29 -18.35 6.32 -34.97
N LEU A 30 -17.18 6.40 -34.32
CA LEU A 30 -16.99 7.39 -33.27
C LEU A 30 -16.86 8.69 -34.06
N ASP A 31 -17.84 9.57 -33.92
CA ASP A 31 -18.00 10.73 -34.77
C ASP A 31 -16.87 11.73 -34.53
N SER A 32 -15.86 11.66 -35.40
CA SER A 32 -14.92 12.73 -35.75
C SER A 32 -13.88 13.15 -34.68
N PRO A 33 -12.78 13.84 -35.09
CA PRO A 33 -11.79 14.47 -34.20
C PRO A 33 -12.38 15.38 -33.11
N LYS A 34 -13.64 15.80 -33.25
CA LYS A 34 -14.37 16.57 -32.25
C LYS A 34 -14.65 15.76 -30.99
N GLU A 35 -14.95 14.46 -31.07
CA GLU A 35 -15.21 13.64 -29.86
C GLU A 35 -13.94 13.43 -29.03
N ILE A 36 -12.77 13.31 -29.68
CA ILE A 36 -11.47 13.21 -28.99
C ILE A 36 -11.06 14.56 -28.40
N GLN A 37 -11.28 15.67 -29.12
CA GLN A 37 -11.14 17.01 -28.54
C GLN A 37 -12.08 17.19 -27.35
N GLN A 38 -13.33 16.72 -27.47
CA GLN A 38 -14.32 16.81 -26.42
C GLN A 38 -13.97 15.94 -25.21
N LEU A 39 -13.37 14.77 -25.42
CA LEU A 39 -12.86 13.94 -24.32
C LEU A 39 -11.70 14.64 -23.58
N ASN A 40 -10.74 15.22 -24.31
CA ASN A 40 -9.65 15.99 -23.71
C ASN A 40 -10.17 17.23 -22.97
N THR A 41 -11.14 17.94 -23.56
CA THR A 41 -11.81 19.07 -22.91
C THR A 41 -12.56 18.62 -21.66
N ASN A 42 -13.26 17.48 -21.70
CA ASN A 42 -13.95 16.93 -20.53
C ASN A 42 -12.96 16.57 -19.41
N ILE A 43 -11.82 15.97 -19.73
CA ILE A 43 -10.78 15.64 -18.73
C ILE A 43 -10.20 16.91 -18.10
N ILE A 44 -9.95 17.95 -18.90
CA ILE A 44 -9.47 19.24 -18.37
C ILE A 44 -10.53 19.86 -17.46
N ILE A 45 -11.80 19.83 -17.87
CA ILE A 45 -12.94 20.30 -17.05
C ILE A 45 -13.04 19.51 -15.75
N ASP A 46 -12.88 18.18 -15.78
CA ASP A 46 -12.94 17.33 -14.60
C ASP A 46 -11.78 17.65 -13.63
N ILE A 47 -10.58 17.91 -14.15
CA ILE A 47 -9.42 18.34 -13.33
C ILE A 47 -9.68 19.71 -12.69
N GLU A 48 -10.17 20.69 -13.46
CA GLU A 48 -10.51 22.02 -12.95
C GLU A 48 -11.63 21.96 -11.89
N GLN A 49 -12.62 21.08 -12.07
CA GLN A 49 -13.67 20.84 -11.09
C GLN A 49 -13.10 20.26 -9.79
N LEU A 50 -12.18 19.29 -9.89
CA LEU A 50 -11.51 18.71 -8.73
C LEU A 50 -10.66 19.76 -7.99
N GLU A 51 -9.89 20.58 -8.69
CA GLU A 51 -9.09 21.66 -8.10
C GLU A 51 -9.98 22.68 -7.37
N SER A 52 -11.11 23.07 -7.98
CA SER A 52 -12.10 23.97 -7.38
C SER A 52 -12.71 23.37 -6.09
N LYS A 53 -12.97 22.06 -6.10
CA LYS A 53 -13.51 21.33 -4.95
C LYS A 53 -12.51 21.25 -3.80
N VAL A 54 -11.24 20.95 -4.10
CA VAL A 54 -10.16 20.97 -3.10
C VAL A 54 -10.02 22.36 -2.46
N LYS A 55 -10.10 23.42 -3.27
CA LYS A 55 -10.06 24.81 -2.77
C LYS A 55 -11.24 25.12 -1.86
N LEU A 56 -12.46 24.70 -2.22
CA LEU A 56 -13.66 24.86 -1.40
C LEU A 56 -13.49 24.19 -0.03
N ILE A 57 -13.11 22.92 -0.01
CA ILE A 57 -12.96 22.14 1.24
C ILE A 57 -11.92 22.82 2.14
N LYS A 58 -10.84 23.34 1.57
CA LYS A 58 -9.84 24.09 2.33
C LYS A 58 -10.43 25.37 2.93
N THR A 59 -11.13 26.17 2.14
CA THR A 59 -11.80 27.40 2.63
C THR A 59 -12.80 27.11 3.74
N LEU A 60 -13.60 26.04 3.60
CA LEU A 60 -14.53 25.58 4.62
C LEU A 60 -13.83 25.20 5.93
N LYS A 61 -12.75 24.41 5.85
CA LYS A 61 -11.95 24.02 7.02
C LYS A 61 -11.29 25.22 7.70
N ASP A 62 -10.75 26.17 6.95
CA ASP A 62 -10.14 27.40 7.48
C ASP A 62 -11.19 28.27 8.22
N ALA A 63 -12.44 28.23 7.78
CA ALA A 63 -13.59 28.83 8.46
C ALA A 63 -14.18 27.95 9.60
N GLY A 64 -13.62 26.75 9.80
CA GLY A 64 -14.00 25.77 10.82
C GLY A 64 -15.34 25.08 10.57
N PHE A 65 -15.68 24.84 9.32
CA PHE A 65 -16.76 23.92 8.94
C PHE A 65 -16.23 22.48 8.92
N GLU A 66 -17.07 21.52 9.29
CA GLU A 66 -16.92 20.12 8.93
C GLU A 66 -17.43 19.92 7.49
N TYR A 67 -16.66 19.22 6.66
CA TYR A 67 -17.11 18.83 5.31
C TYR A 67 -17.54 17.37 5.34
N CYS A 68 -18.71 17.07 4.78
CA CYS A 68 -19.33 15.76 4.78
C CYS A 68 -19.81 15.41 3.37
N ASP A 69 -19.25 14.37 2.75
CA ASP A 69 -19.84 13.76 1.56
C ASP A 69 -20.99 12.83 1.98
N VAL A 70 -22.21 13.19 1.64
CA VAL A 70 -23.39 12.47 2.11
C VAL A 70 -23.50 11.06 1.51
N ALA A 71 -22.83 10.81 0.37
CA ALA A 71 -22.82 9.48 -0.24
C ALA A 71 -22.04 8.47 0.62
N GLU A 72 -20.99 8.92 1.33
CA GLU A 72 -20.17 8.08 2.21
C GLU A 72 -20.93 7.60 3.44
N ILE A 73 -21.87 8.42 3.94
CA ILE A 73 -22.76 8.08 5.07
C ILE A 73 -24.07 7.43 4.64
N GLY A 74 -24.14 6.95 3.39
CA GLY A 74 -25.23 6.12 2.89
C GLY A 74 -26.49 6.88 2.48
N ILE A 75 -26.44 8.21 2.33
CA ILE A 75 -27.56 8.98 1.80
C ILE A 75 -27.64 8.77 0.29
N ARG A 76 -28.72 8.12 -0.16
CA ARG A 76 -28.99 7.71 -1.54
C ARG A 76 -30.48 7.87 -1.87
N ASP A 77 -30.83 7.58 -3.12
CA ASP A 77 -32.21 7.63 -3.60
C ASP A 77 -33.12 6.68 -2.82
N GLY A 78 -34.35 7.12 -2.56
CA GLY A 78 -35.36 6.37 -1.80
C GLY A 78 -35.38 6.62 -0.29
N LEU A 79 -34.47 7.43 0.25
CA LEU A 79 -34.57 7.95 1.62
C LEU A 79 -35.53 9.14 1.67
N THR A 80 -36.31 9.22 2.76
CA THR A 80 -37.13 10.40 3.03
C THR A 80 -36.29 11.52 3.63
N THR A 81 -36.68 12.78 3.43
CA THR A 81 -36.02 13.95 4.04
C THR A 81 -35.86 13.80 5.55
N ALA A 82 -36.86 13.22 6.23
CA ALA A 82 -36.80 12.94 7.67
C ALA A 82 -35.63 12.01 8.02
N LYS A 83 -35.43 10.91 7.29
CA LYS A 83 -34.31 9.99 7.52
C LYS A 83 -32.96 10.61 7.21
N ILE A 84 -32.88 11.43 6.15
CA ILE A 84 -31.65 12.14 5.79
C ILE A 84 -31.25 13.08 6.92
N ASN A 85 -32.21 13.82 7.46
CA ASN A 85 -31.98 14.69 8.59
C ASN A 85 -31.61 13.91 9.86
N ASP A 86 -32.29 12.81 10.18
CA ASP A 86 -31.92 11.98 11.33
C ASP A 86 -30.46 11.49 11.24
N ILE A 87 -30.01 11.09 10.05
CA ILE A 87 -28.62 10.67 9.79
C ILE A 87 -27.63 11.83 9.99
N LEU A 88 -27.93 13.00 9.44
CA LEU A 88 -27.01 14.14 9.43
C LEU A 88 -26.93 14.87 10.78
N PHE A 89 -28.04 14.98 11.51
CA PHE A 89 -28.12 15.65 12.80
C PHE A 89 -27.77 14.72 13.97
N GLY A 90 -28.13 13.43 13.87
CA GLY A 90 -27.97 12.49 14.98
C GLY A 90 -28.62 13.00 16.27
N ASN A 91 -27.86 12.98 17.38
CA ASN A 91 -28.31 13.47 18.68
C ASN A 91 -27.78 14.88 19.01
N GLU A 92 -27.19 15.61 18.05
CA GLU A 92 -26.57 16.91 18.29
C GLU A 92 -27.56 18.07 18.20
N SER A 93 -27.71 18.83 19.29
CA SER A 93 -28.62 19.98 19.36
C SER A 93 -28.03 21.30 18.87
N ASN A 94 -26.71 21.39 18.69
CA ASN A 94 -26.00 22.62 18.28
C ASN A 94 -25.34 22.47 16.91
N LYS A 95 -26.07 21.90 15.95
CA LYS A 95 -25.57 21.61 14.60
C LYS A 95 -26.34 22.40 13.55
N PHE A 96 -25.63 23.07 12.65
CA PHE A 96 -26.19 23.72 11.47
C PHE A 96 -25.62 23.05 10.23
N ILE A 97 -26.51 22.55 9.38
CA ILE A 97 -26.12 21.75 8.22
C ILE A 97 -26.56 22.48 6.97
N PHE A 98 -25.59 22.74 6.11
CA PHE A 98 -25.80 23.32 4.78
C PHE A 98 -25.80 22.22 3.73
N PHE A 99 -26.87 22.14 2.95
CA PHE A 99 -27.09 21.14 1.92
C PHE A 99 -26.77 21.77 0.58
N SER A 100 -25.84 21.19 -0.16
CA SER A 100 -25.48 21.67 -1.49
C SER A 100 -24.89 20.57 -2.35
N ASN A 101 -24.67 20.86 -3.63
CA ASN A 101 -23.86 20.05 -4.54
C ASN A 101 -23.14 20.98 -5.52
N ASP A 102 -22.18 20.44 -6.27
CA ASP A 102 -21.35 21.23 -7.18
C ASP A 102 -22.19 21.94 -8.25
N THR A 103 -23.27 21.31 -8.75
CA THR A 103 -24.18 21.92 -9.73
C THR A 103 -24.92 23.14 -9.16
N LEU A 104 -25.54 23.01 -7.99
CA LEU A 104 -26.27 24.09 -7.33
C LEU A 104 -25.31 25.23 -6.96
N LYS A 105 -24.14 24.91 -6.41
CA LYS A 105 -23.12 25.91 -6.04
C LYS A 105 -22.66 26.75 -7.23
N ASN A 106 -22.43 26.08 -8.35
CA ASN A 106 -21.94 26.76 -9.55
C ASN A 106 -23.02 27.59 -10.23
N ASN A 107 -24.28 27.17 -10.16
CA ASN A 107 -25.41 27.90 -10.77
C ASN A 107 -25.86 29.12 -9.92
N ASP A 108 -25.80 29.02 -8.59
CA ASP A 108 -26.33 30.04 -7.68
C ASP A 108 -25.24 30.61 -6.74
N GLN A 109 -24.24 31.29 -7.32
CA GLN A 109 -23.13 31.89 -6.56
C GLN A 109 -23.56 32.98 -5.56
N VAL A 110 -24.66 33.69 -5.85
CA VAL A 110 -25.21 34.74 -4.98
C VAL A 110 -25.76 34.09 -3.70
N ASP A 111 -26.56 33.04 -3.83
CA ASP A 111 -27.10 32.28 -2.72
C ASP A 111 -25.99 31.64 -1.89
N TRP A 112 -24.97 31.05 -2.53
CA TRP A 112 -23.80 30.52 -1.82
C TRP A 112 -23.13 31.58 -0.94
N THR A 113 -22.90 32.78 -1.48
CA THR A 113 -22.20 33.86 -0.75
C THR A 113 -23.04 34.37 0.42
N GLU A 114 -24.35 34.50 0.24
CA GLU A 114 -25.29 34.89 1.29
C GLU A 114 -25.36 33.83 2.40
N PHE A 115 -25.52 32.55 2.03
CA PHE A 115 -25.58 31.44 2.97
C PHE A 115 -24.28 31.26 3.75
N TYR A 116 -23.14 31.33 3.06
CA TYR A 116 -21.83 31.24 3.69
C TYR A 116 -21.60 32.38 4.69
N SER A 117 -21.94 33.61 4.31
CA SER A 117 -21.82 34.79 5.18
C SER A 117 -22.74 34.69 6.41
N ARG A 118 -23.97 34.22 6.21
CA ARG A 118 -24.93 34.01 7.30
C ARG A 118 -24.44 32.96 8.30
N MET A 119 -23.87 31.85 7.82
CA MET A 119 -23.33 30.78 8.67
C MET A 119 -22.14 31.24 9.50
N LEU A 120 -21.24 32.04 8.92
CA LEU A 120 -20.14 32.67 9.66
C LEU A 120 -20.65 33.62 10.75
N ALA A 121 -21.63 34.46 10.43
CA ALA A 121 -22.22 35.38 11.41
C ALA A 121 -22.88 34.65 12.58
N GLU A 122 -23.55 33.52 12.35
CA GLU A 122 -24.13 32.70 13.43
C GLU A 122 -23.05 32.01 14.29
N LYS A 123 -21.93 31.58 13.69
CA LYS A 123 -20.80 31.03 14.44
C LYS A 123 -20.05 32.10 15.27
N GLU A 124 -20.03 33.34 14.82
CA GLU A 124 -19.51 34.46 15.63
C GLU A 124 -20.39 34.73 16.85
N LYS A 125 -21.71 34.63 16.70
CA LYS A 125 -22.68 34.75 17.82
C LYS A 125 -22.63 33.57 18.77
N ASN A 126 -22.39 32.35 18.27
CA ASN A 126 -22.30 31.13 19.05
C ASN A 126 -21.06 30.30 18.68
N ARG A 127 -19.98 30.46 19.46
CA ARG A 127 -18.72 29.74 19.22
C ARG A 127 -18.80 28.22 19.43
N GLN A 128 -19.86 27.73 20.09
CA GLN A 128 -20.10 26.28 20.26
C GLN A 128 -20.94 25.68 19.13
N LEU A 129 -21.29 26.48 18.11
CA LEU A 129 -22.08 26.03 16.97
C LEU A 129 -21.24 25.17 16.03
N HIS A 130 -21.70 23.95 15.78
CA HIS A 130 -21.09 23.03 14.84
C HIS A 130 -21.63 23.28 13.43
N LEU A 131 -20.80 23.77 12.52
CA LEU A 131 -21.17 24.01 11.12
C LEU A 131 -20.76 22.83 10.26
N VAL A 132 -21.69 22.29 9.49
CA VAL A 132 -21.45 21.18 8.56
C VAL A 132 -21.86 21.57 7.15
N TYR A 133 -20.98 21.30 6.19
CA TYR A 133 -21.26 21.35 4.76
C TYR A 133 -21.54 19.91 4.29
N ALA A 134 -22.80 19.61 3.98
CA ALA A 134 -23.26 18.33 3.46
C ALA A 134 -23.31 18.39 1.93
N ASP A 135 -22.35 17.72 1.28
CA ASP A 135 -22.21 17.66 -0.17
C ASP A 135 -22.96 16.47 -0.76
N PHE A 136 -23.93 16.76 -1.64
CA PHE A 136 -24.76 15.79 -2.36
C PHE A 136 -24.21 15.47 -3.76
N THR A 137 -23.05 16.00 -4.17
CA THR A 137 -22.50 15.85 -5.52
C THR A 137 -22.41 14.40 -5.98
N TYR A 138 -21.97 13.50 -5.10
CA TYR A 138 -21.78 12.07 -5.42
C TYR A 138 -22.93 11.19 -4.94
N SER A 139 -23.97 11.80 -4.35
CA SER A 139 -25.17 11.07 -3.93
C SER A 139 -26.10 10.87 -5.12
N THR A 140 -26.74 9.70 -5.18
CA THR A 140 -27.86 9.53 -6.12
C THR A 140 -29.09 10.33 -5.68
N TYR A 141 -29.18 10.74 -4.42
CA TYR A 141 -30.30 11.53 -3.90
C TYR A 141 -30.36 12.89 -4.60
N LYS A 142 -31.47 13.15 -5.30
CA LYS A 142 -31.66 14.41 -6.01
C LYS A 142 -32.00 15.56 -5.05
N LEU A 143 -30.98 16.36 -4.71
CA LEU A 143 -31.17 17.63 -4.02
C LEU A 143 -31.67 18.71 -4.99
N GLU A 144 -32.88 19.23 -4.78
CA GLU A 144 -33.52 20.20 -5.69
C GLU A 144 -33.01 21.63 -5.53
N LYS A 145 -32.62 22.01 -4.32
CA LYS A 145 -32.15 23.37 -3.97
C LYS A 145 -31.20 23.33 -2.79
N MET A 146 -30.38 24.37 -2.66
CA MET A 146 -29.61 24.57 -1.43
C MET A 146 -30.56 24.79 -0.25
N ALA A 147 -30.15 24.31 0.91
CA ALA A 147 -30.91 24.49 2.14
C ALA A 147 -30.00 24.60 3.35
N ILE A 148 -30.46 25.31 4.38
CA ILE A 148 -29.91 25.26 5.72
C ILE A 148 -30.97 24.64 6.60
N ASN A 149 -30.60 23.60 7.34
CA ASN A 149 -31.42 23.10 8.43
C ASN A 149 -30.69 23.37 9.75
N SER A 150 -31.45 23.84 10.74
CA SER A 150 -31.05 23.88 12.13
C SER A 150 -31.68 22.75 12.94
N SER A 151 -31.14 22.49 14.13
CA SER A 151 -31.74 21.58 15.11
C SER A 151 -33.12 22.02 15.60
N GLU A 152 -33.47 23.31 15.49
CA GLU A 152 -34.79 23.85 15.82
C GLU A 152 -35.81 23.55 14.71
N ASP A 153 -35.39 23.59 13.44
CA ASP A 153 -36.23 23.23 12.30
C ASP A 153 -36.65 21.74 12.34
N MET A 154 -35.81 20.85 12.89
CA MET A 154 -36.14 19.43 13.08
C MET A 154 -37.30 19.19 14.04
N LYS A 155 -37.38 19.97 15.13
CA LYS A 155 -38.47 19.85 16.10
C LYS A 155 -39.81 20.27 15.49
N ALA A 156 -39.82 21.13 14.47
CA ALA A 156 -41.02 21.48 13.73
C ALA A 156 -41.46 20.36 12.75
N TYR A 157 -40.51 19.67 12.11
CA TYR A 157 -40.79 18.57 11.18
C TYR A 157 -41.34 17.31 11.86
N GLN A 158 -40.82 16.93 13.03
CA GLN A 158 -41.30 15.77 13.80
C GLN A 158 -42.70 15.98 14.39
N ASN A 159 -43.16 17.23 14.48
CA ASN A 159 -44.46 17.61 15.05
C ASN A 159 -45.55 17.91 13.99
N SER A 160 -45.30 17.66 12.69
CA SER A 160 -46.26 17.91 11.61
C SER A 160 -47.26 16.74 11.42
N PRO A 161 -48.56 16.97 11.13
CA PRO A 161 -49.62 15.95 11.31
C PRO A 161 -49.69 14.81 10.29
N ASN A 162 -48.76 14.68 9.34
CA ASN A 162 -48.94 13.82 8.15
C ASN A 162 -48.10 12.53 8.11
N SER A 163 -47.73 11.95 9.25
CA SER A 163 -47.18 10.60 9.29
C SER A 163 -47.84 9.70 10.34
N GLN A 164 -49.05 9.25 10.03
CA GLN A 164 -49.66 8.01 10.53
C GLN A 164 -50.27 7.32 9.29
N SER A 165 -50.28 6.01 9.07
CA SER A 165 -49.76 4.80 9.70
C SER A 165 -50.18 3.65 8.76
N SER A 166 -49.55 2.48 8.79
CA SER A 166 -50.30 1.19 8.78
C SER A 166 -49.38 -0.04 8.86
N LYS A 167 -49.76 -0.93 9.79
CA LYS A 167 -49.25 -2.28 10.05
C LYS A 167 -50.04 -3.32 9.24
N SER A 168 -49.42 -4.48 8.96
CA SER A 168 -49.96 -5.87 8.77
C SER A 168 -51.10 -6.09 7.75
N GLU A 169 -51.19 -7.11 6.89
CA GLU A 169 -50.82 -8.54 6.97
C GLU A 169 -51.21 -9.22 5.62
N THR A 170 -50.52 -10.29 5.19
CA THR A 170 -51.01 -11.57 4.57
C THR A 170 -50.12 -12.20 3.48
N LYS A 171 -49.97 -13.53 3.60
CA LYS A 171 -49.12 -14.48 2.86
C LYS A 171 -49.55 -14.72 1.41
N ARG A 172 -48.58 -14.82 0.48
CA ARG A 172 -48.53 -15.85 -0.60
C ARG A 172 -47.08 -16.25 -0.90
N LYS A 173 -46.86 -17.55 -1.11
CA LYS A 173 -45.57 -18.27 -1.24
C LYS A 173 -44.98 -18.22 -2.65
N ALA A 174 -43.64 -18.13 -2.75
CA ALA A 174 -42.70 -19.00 -3.50
C ALA A 174 -41.38 -18.25 -3.79
N PRO A 175 -40.22 -18.90 -4.05
CA PRO A 175 -39.71 -20.21 -3.64
C PRO A 175 -38.59 -20.07 -2.57
N LEU A 176 -38.22 -21.20 -1.96
CA LEU A 176 -37.13 -21.27 -0.99
C LEU A 176 -35.79 -20.77 -1.57
N PRO A 177 -34.99 -19.98 -0.83
CA PRO A 177 -33.60 -19.76 -1.18
C PRO A 177 -32.85 -21.10 -1.09
N PRO A 178 -31.82 -21.33 -1.93
CA PRO A 178 -30.97 -22.50 -1.76
C PRO A 178 -30.41 -22.47 -0.33
N SER A 179 -30.41 -23.65 0.28
CA SER A 179 -29.82 -23.96 1.59
C SER A 179 -28.46 -23.27 1.73
N PRO A 180 -28.05 -22.86 2.95
CA PRO A 180 -26.77 -22.22 3.16
C PRO A 180 -25.72 -23.08 2.50
N SER A 181 -25.13 -22.57 1.42
CA SER A 181 -23.96 -23.17 0.82
C SER A 181 -23.01 -23.35 1.98
N VAL A 182 -22.76 -24.61 2.31
CA VAL A 182 -21.62 -25.05 3.10
C VAL A 182 -20.52 -24.09 2.71
N GLN A 183 -20.06 -23.29 3.67
CA GLN A 183 -18.88 -22.47 3.48
C GLN A 183 -17.78 -23.46 3.12
N THR A 184 -17.57 -23.68 1.82
CA THR A 184 -16.30 -24.16 1.33
C THR A 184 -15.31 -23.17 1.90
N PRO A 185 -14.35 -23.61 2.74
CA PRO A 185 -13.37 -22.70 3.29
C PRO A 185 -12.78 -21.92 2.13
N LEU A 186 -12.71 -20.58 2.28
CA LEU A 186 -11.90 -19.75 1.39
C LEU A 186 -10.60 -20.51 1.13
N PRO A 187 -10.13 -20.65 -0.13
CA PRO A 187 -8.87 -21.33 -0.38
C PRO A 187 -7.85 -20.67 0.53
N THR A 188 -7.30 -21.43 1.48
CA THR A 188 -6.28 -20.94 2.39
C THR A 188 -5.19 -20.37 1.50
N ASN A 189 -4.98 -19.06 1.55
CA ASN A 189 -3.97 -18.44 0.72
C ASN A 189 -2.64 -19.12 1.00
N GLU A 190 -1.93 -19.48 -0.06
CA GLU A 190 -0.68 -20.24 0.05
C GLU A 190 0.39 -19.45 0.81
N PHE A 191 0.34 -18.12 0.78
CA PHE A 191 1.37 -17.25 1.32
C PHE A 191 1.00 -16.58 2.64
N ILE A 192 1.95 -16.56 3.57
CA ILE A 192 2.00 -15.64 4.70
C ILE A 192 2.92 -14.48 4.29
N ASN A 193 2.41 -13.27 4.17
CA ASN A 193 3.19 -12.10 3.73
C ASN A 193 3.60 -11.26 4.95
N ILE A 194 4.90 -11.12 5.20
CA ILE A 194 5.42 -10.22 6.24
C ILE A 194 6.28 -9.12 5.63
N LEU A 195 6.11 -7.90 6.12
CA LEU A 195 6.94 -6.74 5.76
C LEU A 195 8.03 -6.53 6.81
N LEU A 196 9.29 -6.43 6.41
CA LEU A 196 10.36 -6.05 7.33
C LEU A 196 10.57 -4.54 7.26
N LEU A 197 10.62 -3.88 8.41
CA LEU A 197 10.96 -2.47 8.55
C LEU A 197 12.00 -2.31 9.65
N GLY A 198 12.90 -1.35 9.51
CA GLY A 198 13.90 -1.07 10.53
C GLY A 198 15.01 -0.19 9.97
N GLU A 199 15.80 0.39 10.87
CA GLU A 199 16.87 1.31 10.51
C GLU A 199 17.92 0.67 9.58
N SER A 200 18.61 1.52 8.83
CA SER A 200 19.79 1.09 8.06
C SER A 200 20.83 0.47 9.00
N GLY A 201 21.32 -0.72 8.64
CA GLY A 201 22.30 -1.45 9.47
C GLY A 201 21.72 -2.16 10.71
N VAL A 202 20.40 -2.22 10.88
CA VAL A 202 19.77 -3.03 11.95
C VAL A 202 19.94 -4.54 11.73
N GLY A 203 20.23 -4.98 10.49
CA GLY A 203 20.46 -6.38 10.15
C GLY A 203 19.30 -7.11 9.46
N LYS A 204 18.44 -6.42 8.69
CA LYS A 204 17.31 -7.03 7.95
C LYS A 204 17.76 -8.15 7.00
N SER A 205 18.68 -7.86 6.09
CA SER A 205 19.22 -8.85 5.14
C SER A 205 19.95 -10.00 5.85
N THR A 206 20.73 -9.69 6.89
CA THR A 206 21.42 -10.69 7.72
C THR A 206 20.43 -11.60 8.43
N PHE A 207 19.34 -11.05 8.96
CA PHE A 207 18.25 -11.82 9.58
C PHE A 207 17.63 -12.80 8.57
N ILE A 208 17.36 -12.38 7.34
CA ILE A 208 16.79 -13.25 6.30
C ILE A 208 17.72 -14.44 6.02
N ASN A 209 19.02 -14.21 5.86
CA ASN A 209 19.99 -15.28 5.65
C ASN A 209 20.13 -16.20 6.88
N ALA A 210 20.21 -15.62 8.08
CA ALA A 210 20.30 -16.39 9.32
C ALA A 210 19.06 -17.28 9.49
N PHE A 211 17.87 -16.70 9.31
CA PHE A 211 16.59 -17.41 9.35
C PHE A 211 16.52 -18.55 8.33
N ALA A 212 17.04 -18.34 7.11
CA ALA A 212 17.15 -19.40 6.11
C ALA A 212 17.96 -20.60 6.63
N ASN A 213 19.09 -20.36 7.26
CA ASN A 213 19.94 -21.43 7.80
C ASN A 213 19.29 -22.11 9.00
N TYR A 214 18.72 -21.34 9.93
CA TYR A 214 18.07 -21.87 11.12
C TYR A 214 16.84 -22.73 10.80
N LEU A 215 16.15 -22.47 9.68
CA LEU A 215 15.06 -23.33 9.21
C LEU A 215 15.54 -24.63 8.56
N ASN A 216 16.79 -24.70 8.08
CA ASN A 216 17.31 -25.85 7.32
C ASN A 216 18.28 -26.73 8.12
N PHE A 217 18.92 -26.20 9.16
CA PHE A 217 19.86 -26.95 9.99
C PHE A 217 19.51 -26.81 11.48
N GLN A 218 19.16 -27.94 12.09
CA GLN A 218 18.78 -28.00 13.51
C GLN A 218 19.98 -27.79 14.44
N ASN A 219 21.15 -28.27 14.05
CA ASN A 219 22.37 -28.18 14.84
C ASN A 219 23.48 -27.45 14.06
N LEU A 220 24.38 -26.78 14.79
CA LEU A 220 25.52 -26.09 14.18
C LEU A 220 26.45 -27.06 13.43
N ASP A 221 26.72 -28.24 13.99
CA ASP A 221 27.54 -29.29 13.37
C ASP A 221 27.10 -29.64 11.94
N ASP A 222 25.79 -29.72 11.71
CA ASP A 222 25.22 -30.07 10.41
C ASP A 222 25.36 -28.90 9.43
N ALA A 223 25.19 -27.67 9.92
CA ALA A 223 25.41 -26.46 9.15
C ALA A 223 26.89 -26.31 8.72
N GLU A 224 27.82 -26.59 9.64
CA GLU A 224 29.26 -26.53 9.39
C GLU A 224 29.73 -27.53 8.33
N LYS A 225 29.17 -28.75 8.33
CA LYS A 225 29.45 -29.77 7.30
C LYS A 225 28.89 -29.34 5.94
N GLY A 226 27.78 -28.61 5.94
CA GLY A 226 27.10 -28.11 4.75
C GLY A 226 27.75 -26.87 4.13
N LYS A 227 27.05 -26.32 3.12
CA LYS A 227 27.30 -24.97 2.60
C LYS A 227 26.29 -24.02 3.24
N PRO A 228 26.71 -22.83 3.71
CA PRO A 228 25.78 -21.83 4.24
C PRO A 228 24.77 -21.42 3.16
N ILE A 229 23.50 -21.29 3.55
CA ILE A 229 22.45 -20.80 2.66
C ILE A 229 22.54 -19.28 2.67
N VAL A 230 23.00 -18.68 1.58
CA VAL A 230 23.13 -17.22 1.43
C VAL A 230 22.29 -16.79 0.25
N ILE A 231 21.13 -16.21 0.56
CA ILE A 231 20.14 -15.73 -0.42
C ILE A 231 20.44 -14.29 -0.81
N ILE A 232 20.96 -13.51 0.14
CA ILE A 232 21.35 -12.11 -0.02
C ILE A 232 22.86 -12.01 0.25
N PRO A 233 23.68 -11.45 -0.64
CA PRO A 233 25.11 -11.33 -0.38
C PRO A 233 25.39 -10.56 0.91
N VAL A 234 26.29 -11.10 1.71
CA VAL A 234 26.68 -10.53 3.01
C VAL A 234 28.10 -10.00 2.95
N SER A 235 28.29 -8.84 3.56
CA SER A 235 29.59 -8.20 3.73
C SER A 235 29.66 -7.62 5.13
N PHE A 236 30.64 -8.04 5.93
CA PHE A 236 30.83 -7.49 7.27
C PHE A 236 32.30 -7.56 7.70
N MET A 237 32.68 -6.63 8.56
CA MET A 237 33.99 -6.63 9.21
C MET A 237 33.95 -7.55 10.44
N MET A 238 35.03 -8.28 10.66
CA MET A 238 35.35 -8.94 11.92
C MET A 238 36.75 -8.52 12.37
N THR A 239 36.92 -8.34 13.66
CA THR A 239 38.23 -8.21 14.29
C THR A 239 38.69 -9.60 14.71
N ILE A 240 39.94 -9.94 14.42
CA ILE A 240 40.56 -11.21 14.76
C ILE A 240 41.74 -10.90 15.67
N ASN A 241 42.04 -11.82 16.60
CA ASN A 241 43.18 -11.79 17.51
C ASN A 241 43.26 -10.58 18.45
N ASP A 242 44.24 -10.60 19.36
CA ASP A 242 44.42 -9.56 20.38
C ASP A 242 44.95 -8.23 19.81
N ASN A 243 45.39 -8.21 18.55
CA ASN A 243 45.80 -6.99 17.85
C ASN A 243 44.64 -6.30 17.13
N PHE A 244 43.42 -6.86 17.21
CA PHE A 244 42.22 -6.35 16.56
C PHE A 244 42.36 -6.23 15.03
N ASP A 245 43.06 -7.18 14.42
CA ASP A 245 43.25 -7.19 12.96
C ASP A 245 41.90 -7.26 12.26
N GLU A 246 41.69 -6.33 11.33
CA GLU A 246 40.45 -6.18 10.60
C GLU A 246 40.39 -7.11 9.38
N LYS A 247 39.39 -8.00 9.34
CA LYS A 247 39.10 -8.83 8.16
C LYS A 247 37.70 -8.56 7.62
N LEU A 248 37.65 -8.19 6.33
CA LEU A 248 36.41 -8.04 5.59
C LEU A 248 35.95 -9.39 5.05
N ILE A 249 34.86 -9.92 5.61
CA ILE A 249 34.22 -11.14 5.14
C ILE A 249 33.18 -10.77 4.08
N LYS A 250 33.27 -11.42 2.91
CA LYS A 250 32.27 -11.31 1.83
C LYS A 250 31.83 -12.69 1.40
N PHE A 251 30.53 -12.91 1.28
CA PHE A 251 29.98 -14.19 0.84
C PHE A 251 28.68 -14.01 0.07
N GLY A 252 28.49 -14.82 -0.98
CA GLY A 252 27.36 -14.73 -1.91
C GLY A 252 27.74 -14.04 -3.23
N GLU A 253 26.85 -14.14 -4.21
CA GLU A 253 27.03 -13.50 -5.52
C GLU A 253 26.73 -12.00 -5.43
N ILE A 254 27.43 -11.19 -6.23
CA ILE A 254 27.23 -9.73 -6.24
C ILE A 254 25.79 -9.43 -6.66
N ASP A 255 25.06 -8.72 -5.80
CA ASP A 255 23.70 -8.24 -6.06
C ASP A 255 23.75 -6.71 -6.20
N SER A 256 23.28 -6.20 -7.34
CA SER A 256 23.17 -4.76 -7.58
C SER A 256 22.18 -4.05 -6.65
N ASN A 257 21.30 -4.82 -5.99
CA ASN A 257 20.38 -4.33 -4.97
C ASN A 257 21.02 -4.15 -3.59
N GLU A 258 22.27 -4.60 -3.39
CA GLU A 258 22.97 -4.55 -2.09
C GLU A 258 24.22 -3.67 -2.18
N ASN A 259 24.18 -2.49 -1.54
CA ASN A 259 25.31 -1.57 -1.50
C ASN A 259 25.99 -1.57 -0.13
N HIS A 260 27.10 -2.28 -0.03
CA HIS A 260 27.91 -2.40 1.19
C HIS A 260 29.04 -1.35 1.28
N ASN A 261 29.16 -0.44 0.31
CA ASN A 261 30.31 0.48 0.22
C ASN A 261 30.12 1.79 0.99
N ASN A 262 28.90 2.14 1.38
CA ASN A 262 28.57 3.43 1.99
C ASN A 262 28.01 3.25 3.40
N SER A 263 28.85 3.48 4.41
CA SER A 263 28.46 3.39 5.83
C SER A 263 27.31 4.35 6.15
N GLY A 264 26.24 3.81 6.74
CA GLY A 264 25.06 4.60 7.17
C GLY A 264 24.02 4.85 6.07
N GLN A 265 24.23 4.40 4.84
CA GLN A 265 23.16 4.31 3.85
C GLN A 265 22.42 2.98 4.00
N SER A 266 21.18 2.92 3.51
CA SER A 266 20.52 1.62 3.36
C SER A 266 21.36 0.70 2.47
N VAL A 267 21.61 -0.52 2.93
CA VAL A 267 22.31 -1.55 2.14
C VAL A 267 21.40 -2.04 1.02
N THR A 268 20.17 -2.46 1.37
CA THR A 268 19.11 -2.79 0.42
C THR A 268 18.67 -1.52 -0.32
N GLN A 269 18.75 -1.52 -1.66
CA GLN A 269 18.39 -0.36 -2.48
C GLN A 269 16.91 -0.37 -2.86
N GLN A 270 16.34 -1.56 -3.08
CA GLN A 270 14.97 -1.74 -3.54
C GLN A 270 14.27 -2.88 -2.81
N CYS A 271 12.94 -2.79 -2.72
CA CYS A 271 12.11 -3.82 -2.11
C CYS A 271 12.20 -5.15 -2.89
N LYS A 272 12.45 -6.24 -2.17
CA LYS A 272 12.56 -7.60 -2.76
C LYS A 272 11.89 -8.62 -1.85
N SER A 273 11.24 -9.62 -2.45
CA SER A 273 10.55 -10.68 -1.70
C SER A 273 11.30 -12.00 -1.73
N TYR A 274 11.43 -12.64 -0.57
CA TYR A 274 12.03 -13.96 -0.41
C TYR A 274 11.00 -14.96 0.08
N VAL A 275 10.92 -16.12 -0.55
CA VAL A 275 9.89 -17.14 -0.27
C VAL A 275 10.50 -18.37 0.39
N PHE A 276 10.04 -18.68 1.59
CA PHE A 276 10.42 -19.85 2.36
C PHE A 276 9.29 -20.86 2.38
N LYS A 277 9.62 -22.14 2.20
CA LYS A 277 8.66 -23.21 2.47
C LYS A 277 8.58 -23.40 3.98
N ILE A 278 7.37 -23.29 4.54
CA ILE A 278 7.13 -23.49 5.97
C ILE A 278 6.18 -24.66 6.17
N SER A 279 6.06 -25.14 7.41
CA SER A 279 5.23 -26.28 7.79
C SER A 279 3.78 -26.13 7.30
N ASN A 280 3.09 -27.26 7.12
CA ASN A 280 1.67 -27.33 6.73
C ASN A 280 1.36 -26.84 5.30
N GLY A 281 2.33 -26.89 4.39
CA GLY A 281 2.13 -26.57 2.97
C GLY A 281 1.96 -25.07 2.67
N LYS A 282 2.15 -24.19 3.67
CA LYS A 282 2.19 -22.74 3.48
C LYS A 282 3.57 -22.28 3.04
N LYS A 283 3.63 -21.12 2.40
CA LYS A 283 4.86 -20.42 2.02
C LYS A 283 4.94 -19.12 2.80
N LEU A 284 6.07 -18.80 3.39
CA LEU A 284 6.33 -17.50 4.01
C LEU A 284 7.01 -16.59 2.99
N ARG A 285 6.38 -15.47 2.66
CA ARG A 285 6.97 -14.40 1.86
C ARG A 285 7.44 -13.30 2.81
N ILE A 286 8.75 -13.10 2.86
CA ILE A 286 9.37 -11.99 3.57
C ILE A 286 9.66 -10.88 2.56
N ILE A 287 9.09 -9.70 2.78
CA ILE A 287 9.33 -8.51 1.98
C ILE A 287 10.44 -7.72 2.67
N ASP A 288 11.62 -7.77 2.09
CA ASP A 288 12.75 -6.96 2.52
C ASP A 288 12.63 -5.55 1.96
N THR A 289 13.06 -4.57 2.74
CA THR A 289 12.88 -3.15 2.44
C THR A 289 14.16 -2.37 2.66
N PRO A 290 14.35 -1.24 1.96
CA PRO A 290 15.37 -0.28 2.35
C PRO A 290 15.20 0.16 3.81
N GLY A 291 16.32 0.36 4.51
CA GLY A 291 16.32 0.93 5.85
C GLY A 291 15.94 2.40 5.85
N PHE A 292 15.32 2.83 6.95
CA PHE A 292 15.13 4.26 7.24
C PHE A 292 16.26 4.79 8.14
N GLY A 293 16.35 6.11 8.27
CA GLY A 293 17.48 6.75 8.92
C GLY A 293 18.71 6.81 8.01
N ASP A 294 18.48 6.95 6.70
CA ASP A 294 19.55 7.05 5.72
C ASP A 294 20.35 8.35 5.91
N THR A 295 21.68 8.26 5.86
CA THR A 295 22.57 9.44 5.92
C THR A 295 22.32 10.47 4.81
N ARG A 296 21.61 10.10 3.73
CA ARG A 296 21.13 11.01 2.68
C ARG A 296 19.97 11.90 3.14
N GLY A 297 19.41 11.66 4.32
CA GLY A 297 18.42 12.51 4.98
C GLY A 297 16.97 12.12 4.74
N PHE A 298 16.07 12.92 5.32
CA PHE A 298 14.61 12.69 5.35
C PHE A 298 13.98 12.49 3.96
N ASP A 299 14.49 13.17 2.92
CA ASP A 299 13.96 13.05 1.56
C ASP A 299 14.20 11.65 0.99
N GLN A 300 15.38 11.06 1.25
CA GLN A 300 15.66 9.69 0.85
C GLN A 300 14.79 8.69 1.60
N ASP A 301 14.57 8.90 2.89
CA ASP A 301 13.68 8.04 3.68
C ASP A 301 12.23 8.10 3.15
N ASN A 302 11.76 9.27 2.69
CA ASN A 302 10.45 9.40 2.04
C ASN A 302 10.39 8.64 0.71
N LEU A 303 11.44 8.71 -0.12
CA LEU A 303 11.54 7.92 -1.35
C LEU A 303 11.53 6.41 -1.06
N ASN A 304 12.23 5.97 -0.01
CA ASN A 304 12.23 4.58 0.43
C ASN A 304 10.81 4.14 0.84
N MET A 305 10.06 4.98 1.55
CA MET A 305 8.67 4.70 1.91
C MET A 305 7.75 4.65 0.68
N GLU A 306 7.92 5.55 -0.29
CA GLU A 306 7.16 5.50 -1.56
C GLU A 306 7.42 4.20 -2.33
N GLU A 307 8.66 3.74 -2.35
CA GLU A 307 9.02 2.47 -2.94
C GLU A 307 8.35 1.28 -2.22
N ILE A 308 8.36 1.29 -0.88
CA ILE A 308 7.68 0.27 -0.07
C ILE A 308 6.19 0.22 -0.43
N PHE A 309 5.51 1.35 -0.50
CA PHE A 309 4.09 1.41 -0.87
C PHE A 309 3.85 0.96 -2.31
N SER A 310 4.71 1.36 -3.24
CA SER A 310 4.70 0.90 -4.64
C SER A 310 4.80 -0.64 -4.71
N PHE A 311 5.70 -1.24 -3.94
CA PHE A 311 5.85 -2.69 -3.87
C PHE A 311 4.60 -3.37 -3.28
N LEU A 312 4.08 -2.81 -2.18
CA LEU A 312 2.86 -3.27 -1.51
C LEU A 312 1.60 -3.09 -2.36
N HIS A 313 1.63 -2.22 -3.39
CA HIS A 313 0.49 -2.03 -4.30
C HIS A 313 0.03 -3.36 -4.92
N ASN A 314 0.98 -4.22 -5.29
CA ASN A 314 0.72 -5.52 -5.92
C ASN A 314 0.41 -6.65 -4.92
N ILE A 315 0.33 -6.34 -3.62
CA ILE A 315 0.09 -7.31 -2.55
C ILE A 315 -1.29 -7.08 -1.95
N ASN A 316 -2.18 -8.06 -2.09
CA ASN A 316 -3.58 -7.93 -1.67
C ASN A 316 -3.79 -8.02 -0.15
N TYR A 317 -2.83 -8.58 0.59
CA TYR A 317 -2.93 -8.74 2.03
C TYR A 317 -1.55 -8.94 2.67
N ILE A 318 -1.42 -8.54 3.92
CA ILE A 318 -0.27 -8.82 4.77
C ILE A 318 -0.70 -9.52 6.06
N ASN A 319 0.20 -10.29 6.65
CA ASN A 319 -0.04 -11.03 7.89
C ASN A 319 0.72 -10.42 9.08
N GLY A 320 1.67 -9.53 8.81
CA GLY A 320 2.44 -8.86 9.85
C GLY A 320 3.40 -7.82 9.31
N ILE A 321 3.66 -6.79 10.12
CA ILE A 321 4.74 -5.82 9.91
C ILE A 321 5.76 -6.05 11.02
N CYS A 322 6.94 -6.55 10.65
CA CYS A 322 8.05 -6.80 11.55
C CYS A 322 8.91 -5.54 11.65
N PHE A 323 8.87 -4.88 12.80
CA PHE A 323 9.81 -3.81 13.12
C PHE A 323 11.05 -4.40 13.77
N LEU A 324 12.19 -4.24 13.11
CA LEU A 324 13.50 -4.69 13.56
C LEU A 324 14.21 -3.56 14.30
N PHE A 325 14.75 -3.90 15.47
CA PHE A 325 15.53 -3.01 16.33
C PHE A 325 16.78 -3.72 16.87
N LYS A 326 17.78 -2.95 17.29
CA LYS A 326 18.82 -3.48 18.19
C LYS A 326 18.31 -3.40 19.65
N PRO A 327 18.68 -4.34 20.53
CA PRO A 327 18.59 -4.15 21.96
C PRO A 327 19.48 -3.00 22.41
N GLU A 328 19.19 -2.46 23.60
CA GLU A 328 20.05 -1.47 24.27
C GLU A 328 20.29 -0.16 23.49
N ILE A 329 19.37 0.26 22.63
CA ILE A 329 19.50 1.59 22.01
C ILE A 329 19.22 2.68 23.04
N VAL A 330 19.99 3.76 22.97
CA VAL A 330 19.83 4.92 23.85
C VAL A 330 18.71 5.84 23.35
N GLN A 331 18.48 5.88 22.04
CA GLN A 331 17.50 6.75 21.41
C GLN A 331 16.90 6.05 20.18
N LEU A 332 15.60 6.23 19.98
CA LEU A 332 14.92 5.84 18.75
C LEU A 332 15.25 6.82 17.63
N ASN A 333 15.41 6.31 16.41
CA ASN A 333 15.59 7.19 15.26
C ASN A 333 14.40 8.13 15.07
N SER A 334 14.70 9.40 14.76
CA SER A 334 13.72 10.47 14.61
C SER A 334 12.73 10.22 13.46
N TYR A 335 13.11 9.43 12.45
CA TYR A 335 12.24 9.06 11.34
C TYR A 335 11.19 8.01 11.69
N LEU A 336 11.37 7.22 12.76
CA LEU A 336 10.43 6.16 13.14
C LEU A 336 8.99 6.68 13.26
N LYS A 337 8.82 7.91 13.78
CA LYS A 337 7.52 8.58 13.85
C LYS A 337 6.91 8.79 12.47
N SER A 338 7.67 9.33 11.52
CA SER A 338 7.23 9.54 10.14
C SER A 338 6.87 8.23 9.45
N CYS A 339 7.73 7.20 9.62
CA CYS A 339 7.47 5.86 9.10
C CYS A 339 6.13 5.31 9.62
N CYS A 340 5.90 5.35 10.94
CA CYS A 340 4.63 4.92 11.53
C CYS A 340 3.44 5.74 11.01
N THR A 341 3.53 7.08 10.96
CA THR A 341 2.46 7.93 10.41
C THR A 341 2.10 7.50 9.00
N GLN A 342 3.09 7.34 8.12
CA GLN A 342 2.86 6.96 6.74
C GLN A 342 2.27 5.55 6.59
N LEU A 343 2.62 4.61 7.47
CA LEU A 343 1.99 3.29 7.51
C LEU A 343 0.53 3.38 7.92
N PHE A 344 0.19 4.21 8.91
CA PHE A 344 -1.20 4.41 9.32
C PHE A 344 -2.00 5.16 8.27
N ASP A 345 -1.38 6.12 7.58
CA ASP A 345 -1.99 6.79 6.43
C ASP A 345 -2.29 5.76 5.35
N TYR A 346 -1.35 4.87 5.01
CA TYR A 346 -1.52 3.88 3.94
C TYR A 346 -2.49 2.75 4.31
N PHE A 347 -2.31 2.12 5.47
CA PHE A 347 -3.06 0.92 5.87
C PHE A 347 -4.30 1.21 6.74
N GLY A 348 -4.42 2.39 7.33
CA GLY A 348 -5.39 2.69 8.39
C GLY A 348 -4.90 2.29 9.79
N GLN A 349 -5.56 2.78 10.85
CA GLN A 349 -5.11 2.60 12.24
C GLN A 349 -5.10 1.14 12.74
N ASN A 350 -5.95 0.29 12.16
CA ASN A 350 -6.10 -1.12 12.54
C ASN A 350 -4.86 -1.96 12.24
N ILE A 351 -3.95 -1.48 11.40
CA ILE A 351 -2.68 -2.16 11.10
C ILE A 351 -1.81 -2.38 12.34
N SER A 352 -1.98 -1.57 13.38
CA SER A 352 -1.24 -1.68 14.64
C SER A 352 -1.39 -3.05 15.32
N ASP A 353 -2.48 -3.77 15.09
CA ASP A 353 -2.69 -5.13 15.64
C ASP A 353 -1.77 -6.18 14.98
N PHE A 354 -1.19 -5.86 13.82
CA PHE A 354 -0.31 -6.72 13.04
C PHE A 354 1.17 -6.37 13.23
N PHE A 355 1.51 -5.49 14.18
CA PHE A 355 2.89 -5.15 14.48
C PHE A 355 3.57 -6.27 15.26
N ILE A 356 4.75 -6.64 14.79
CA ILE A 356 5.62 -7.65 15.37
C ILE A 356 6.95 -6.98 15.68
N PHE A 357 7.45 -7.17 16.90
CA PHE A 357 8.70 -6.58 17.35
C PHE A 357 9.82 -7.61 17.25
N CYS A 358 10.85 -7.30 16.47
CA CYS A 358 11.99 -8.15 16.25
C CYS A 358 13.25 -7.44 16.75
N PHE A 359 14.07 -8.13 17.55
CA PHE A 359 15.33 -7.62 18.06
C PHE A 359 16.46 -8.41 17.44
N THR A 360 17.32 -7.77 16.67
CA THR A 360 18.53 -8.37 16.10
C THR A 360 19.70 -8.20 17.07
N ASN A 361 20.72 -9.05 16.98
CA ASN A 361 21.90 -8.98 17.86
C ASN A 361 21.53 -9.10 19.35
N ALA A 362 20.51 -9.89 19.68
CA ALA A 362 19.97 -9.99 21.03
C ALA A 362 20.82 -10.84 22.00
N ARG A 363 21.96 -11.36 21.55
CA ARG A 363 22.84 -12.21 22.36
C ARG A 363 23.35 -11.50 23.62
N SER A 364 23.76 -10.23 23.50
CA SER A 364 24.30 -9.42 24.60
C SER A 364 23.27 -9.12 25.70
N THR A 365 21.99 -9.21 25.39
CA THR A 365 20.88 -9.01 26.33
C THR A 365 20.20 -10.31 26.73
N PHE A 366 20.89 -11.44 26.62
CA PHE A 366 20.36 -12.77 26.93
C PHE A 366 19.04 -13.07 26.17
N PHE A 367 18.95 -12.62 24.92
CA PHE A 367 17.78 -12.78 24.05
C PHE A 367 16.54 -12.04 24.58
N ALA A 368 16.75 -10.82 25.09
CA ALA A 368 15.70 -9.91 25.52
C ALA A 368 15.76 -8.55 24.80
N PRO A 369 14.65 -7.81 24.73
CA PRO A 369 14.60 -6.48 24.10
C PRO A 369 15.53 -5.40 24.72
N GLY A 370 16.01 -5.61 25.95
CA GLY A 370 16.84 -4.65 26.67
C GLY A 370 16.16 -3.29 26.91
N ASN A 371 16.97 -2.24 27.05
CA ASN A 371 16.52 -0.86 27.25
C ASN A 371 15.73 -0.26 26.06
N THR A 372 15.70 -0.93 24.91
CA THR A 372 14.88 -0.50 23.77
C THR A 372 13.38 -0.65 24.04
N ARG A 373 12.96 -1.66 24.83
CA ARG A 373 11.54 -1.91 25.15
C ARG A 373 10.84 -0.71 25.81
N PRO A 374 11.35 -0.11 26.90
CA PRO A 374 10.69 1.05 27.51
C PRO A 374 10.60 2.23 26.53
N LEU A 375 11.64 2.48 25.72
CA LEU A 375 11.61 3.54 24.70
C LEU A 375 10.47 3.34 23.69
N LEU A 376 10.34 2.13 23.14
CA LEU A 376 9.26 1.80 22.21
C LEU A 376 7.88 1.89 22.89
N THR A 377 7.79 1.47 24.16
CA THR A 377 6.55 1.55 24.92
C THR A 377 6.09 3.00 25.06
N THR A 378 6.99 3.91 25.46
CA THR A 378 6.71 5.35 25.54
C THR A 378 6.39 5.93 24.18
N PHE A 379 7.15 5.58 23.15
CA PHE A 379 6.93 6.04 21.78
C PHE A 379 5.53 5.71 21.29
N PHE A 380 5.12 4.44 21.32
CA PHE A 380 3.80 4.04 20.80
C PHE A 380 2.64 4.56 21.67
N GLN A 381 2.84 4.70 23.00
CA GLN A 381 1.84 5.34 23.87
C GLN A 381 1.64 6.83 23.56
N SER A 382 2.70 7.54 23.18
CA SER A 382 2.60 8.96 22.78
C SER A 382 1.98 9.15 21.40
N PHE A 383 1.93 8.09 20.61
CA PHE A 383 1.68 8.14 19.17
C PHE A 383 0.32 7.57 18.77
N LEU A 384 -0.29 6.71 19.60
CA LEU A 384 -1.57 6.06 19.31
C LEU A 384 -2.51 6.13 20.52
N GLU A 385 -3.79 6.41 20.24
CA GLU A 385 -4.86 6.27 21.23
C GLU A 385 -5.05 4.80 21.63
N LYS A 386 -4.87 3.89 20.66
CA LYS A 386 -4.93 2.44 20.88
C LYS A 386 -3.56 1.89 21.32
N LYS A 387 -3.55 1.11 22.40
CA LYS A 387 -2.34 0.42 22.87
C LYS A 387 -1.92 -0.68 21.90
N ILE A 388 -0.74 -0.54 21.30
CA ILE A 388 -0.11 -1.64 20.56
C ILE A 388 0.25 -2.77 21.52
N PRO A 389 -0.08 -4.03 21.22
CA PRO A 389 0.37 -5.15 22.03
C PRO A 389 1.90 -5.23 22.01
N PHE A 390 2.57 -5.07 23.16
CA PHE A 390 4.02 -5.36 23.29
C PHE A 390 4.20 -6.51 24.30
N GLN A 391 4.00 -7.73 23.80
CA GLN A 391 3.95 -8.95 24.61
C GLN A 391 4.95 -9.98 24.09
N ARG A 392 5.29 -10.98 24.92
CA ARG A 392 6.16 -12.10 24.51
C ARG A 392 5.65 -12.80 23.24
N LYS A 393 4.32 -12.87 23.05
CA LYS A 393 3.71 -13.53 21.89
C LYS A 393 4.10 -12.90 20.55
N ASN A 394 4.26 -11.58 20.48
CA ASN A 394 4.55 -10.83 19.25
C ASN A 394 5.90 -10.10 19.31
N THR A 395 6.79 -10.52 20.21
CA THR A 395 8.16 -10.01 20.33
C THR A 395 9.12 -11.16 20.15
N PHE A 396 10.12 -11.02 19.28
CA PHE A 396 11.11 -12.04 18.95
C PHE A 396 12.52 -11.48 19.05
N CYS A 397 13.45 -12.24 19.62
CA CYS A 397 14.83 -11.82 19.84
C CYS A 397 15.79 -12.77 19.13
N PHE A 398 16.31 -12.32 17.99
CA PHE A 398 17.17 -13.09 17.11
C PHE A 398 18.63 -12.74 17.31
N ASP A 399 19.49 -13.74 17.08
CA ASP A 399 20.92 -13.54 16.91
C ASP A 399 21.36 -14.03 15.54
N SER A 400 22.18 -13.24 14.85
CA SER A 400 22.73 -13.59 13.55
C SER A 400 24.24 -13.85 13.60
N GLU A 401 24.86 -13.75 14.77
CA GLU A 401 26.30 -13.94 14.92
C GLU A 401 26.71 -15.40 14.68
N ALA A 402 25.88 -16.38 15.06
CA ALA A 402 26.13 -17.79 14.74
C ALA A 402 26.11 -18.07 13.23
N PHE A 403 25.25 -17.36 12.47
CA PHE A 403 25.29 -17.39 11.02
C PHE A 403 26.55 -16.69 10.45
N ARG A 404 26.97 -15.55 11.02
CA ARG A 404 28.21 -14.88 10.62
C ARG A 404 29.44 -15.75 10.87
N TYR A 405 29.48 -16.47 12.00
CA TYR A 405 30.47 -17.50 12.28
C TYR A 405 30.49 -18.59 11.20
N LEU A 406 29.32 -19.13 10.85
CA LEU A 406 29.19 -20.16 9.81
C LEU A 406 29.74 -19.70 8.45
N VAL A 407 29.53 -18.42 8.10
CA VAL A 407 30.10 -17.82 6.88
C VAL A 407 31.62 -17.62 7.02
N ALA A 408 32.07 -17.12 8.18
CA ALA A 408 33.48 -16.84 8.44
C ALA A 408 34.37 -18.08 8.35
N ILE A 409 33.94 -19.23 8.87
CA ILE A 409 34.72 -20.47 8.77
C ILE A 409 34.89 -20.95 7.32
N LYS A 410 33.96 -20.61 6.42
CA LYS A 410 34.09 -20.91 4.98
C LYS A 410 35.07 -19.98 4.28
N ASP A 411 35.32 -18.81 4.85
CA ASP A 411 36.38 -17.87 4.45
C ASP A 411 37.73 -18.17 5.16
N SER A 412 37.92 -19.41 5.64
CA SER A 412 39.15 -19.88 6.29
C SER A 412 39.51 -19.12 7.57
N MET A 413 38.50 -18.63 8.31
CA MET A 413 38.70 -18.13 9.67
C MET A 413 38.81 -19.29 10.65
N ASN A 414 39.73 -19.15 11.61
CA ASN A 414 39.88 -20.09 12.72
C ASN A 414 39.27 -19.49 13.97
N PHE A 415 38.58 -20.32 14.73
CA PHE A 415 38.01 -20.00 16.03
C PHE A 415 38.44 -21.08 17.02
N ASP A 416 38.70 -20.70 18.26
CA ASP A 416 39.04 -21.66 19.30
C ASP A 416 37.79 -22.46 19.77
N PRO A 417 37.98 -23.58 20.49
CA PRO A 417 36.87 -24.42 20.92
C PRO A 417 35.84 -23.71 21.82
N ASN A 418 36.26 -22.74 22.64
CA ASN A 418 35.36 -21.97 23.50
C ASN A 418 34.52 -20.98 22.68
N GLU A 419 35.15 -20.28 21.73
CA GLU A 419 34.46 -19.39 20.79
C GLU A 419 33.43 -20.16 19.95
N ARG A 420 33.78 -21.35 19.47
CA ARG A 420 32.82 -22.21 18.75
C ARG A 420 31.63 -22.60 19.63
N ASN A 421 31.88 -23.05 20.85
CA ASN A 421 30.82 -23.45 21.80
C ASN A 421 29.86 -22.29 22.10
N GLU A 422 30.38 -21.07 22.13
CA GLU A 422 29.59 -19.84 22.24
C GLU A 422 28.63 -19.63 21.05
N PHE A 423 29.10 -19.83 19.82
CA PHE A 423 28.25 -19.78 18.62
C PHE A 423 27.26 -20.95 18.56
N GLU A 424 27.62 -22.13 19.05
CA GLU A 424 26.74 -23.30 19.13
C GLU A 424 25.54 -23.08 20.06
N GLN A 425 25.80 -22.49 21.24
CA GLN A 425 24.73 -22.10 22.16
C GLN A 425 23.81 -21.03 21.54
N SER A 426 24.39 -20.06 20.82
CA SER A 426 23.61 -19.05 20.13
C SER A 426 22.78 -19.63 18.98
N TRP A 427 23.35 -20.58 18.22
CA TRP A 427 22.66 -21.29 17.15
C TRP A 427 21.42 -22.00 17.68
N THR A 428 21.59 -22.80 18.75
CA THR A 428 20.50 -23.56 19.36
C THR A 428 19.34 -22.66 19.79
N ARG A 429 19.64 -21.52 20.43
CA ARG A 429 18.62 -20.54 20.83
C ARG A 429 17.95 -19.88 19.63
N SER A 430 18.72 -19.55 18.60
CA SER A 430 18.22 -18.87 17.40
C SER A 430 17.36 -19.77 16.53
N VAL A 431 17.65 -21.08 16.48
CA VAL A 431 16.79 -22.11 15.87
C VAL A 431 15.45 -22.15 16.60
N ALA A 432 15.45 -22.34 17.92
CA ALA A 432 14.23 -22.40 18.72
C ALA A 432 13.37 -21.13 18.57
N GLU A 433 13.99 -19.95 18.55
CA GLU A 433 13.28 -18.68 18.36
C GLU A 433 12.74 -18.53 16.92
N SER A 434 13.48 -19.00 15.91
CA SER A 434 13.03 -19.01 14.52
C SER A 434 11.84 -19.94 14.30
N GLU A 435 11.83 -21.10 14.96
CA GLU A 435 10.68 -22.00 14.96
C GLU A 435 9.47 -21.38 15.65
N ARG A 436 9.68 -20.73 16.81
CA ARG A 436 8.61 -19.99 17.50
C ARG A 436 8.04 -18.87 16.63
N PHE A 437 8.90 -18.15 15.91
CA PHE A 437 8.49 -17.10 14.98
C PHE A 437 7.67 -17.67 13.82
N ARG A 438 8.16 -18.73 13.17
CA ARG A 438 7.43 -19.47 12.12
C ARG A 438 6.05 -19.91 12.59
N ASP A 439 5.97 -20.50 13.78
CA ASP A 439 4.72 -21.04 14.32
C ASP A 439 3.74 -19.91 14.69
N PHE A 440 4.24 -18.81 15.25
CA PHE A 440 3.44 -17.60 15.48
C PHE A 440 2.87 -17.06 14.17
N LEU A 441 3.69 -16.94 13.13
CA LEU A 441 3.25 -16.46 11.80
C LEU A 441 2.14 -17.35 11.22
N CYS A 442 2.20 -18.66 11.43
CA CYS A 442 1.17 -19.60 10.97
C CYS A 442 -0.21 -19.34 11.58
N THR A 443 -0.27 -18.69 12.75
CA THR A 443 -1.50 -18.33 13.46
C THR A 443 -2.02 -16.93 13.13
N GLN A 444 -1.24 -16.11 12.41
CA GLN A 444 -1.68 -14.76 12.06
C GLN A 444 -2.77 -14.79 10.99
N HIS A 445 -3.78 -13.96 11.20
CA HIS A 445 -4.82 -13.72 10.21
C HIS A 445 -4.32 -12.73 9.14
N GLU A 446 -5.13 -12.54 8.11
CA GLU A 446 -4.79 -11.67 7.00
C GLU A 446 -5.37 -10.28 7.25
N TYR A 447 -4.52 -9.26 7.19
CA TYR A 447 -4.95 -7.90 6.96
C TYR A 447 -5.08 -7.71 5.45
N ARG A 448 -6.30 -7.58 4.94
CA ARG A 448 -6.58 -7.50 3.49
C ARG A 448 -6.82 -6.06 3.03
N LYS A 449 -6.48 -5.79 1.77
CA LYS A 449 -6.93 -4.63 1.00
C LYS A 449 -8.44 -4.60 0.94
N ASN A 450 -9.06 -3.99 1.94
CA ASN A 450 -10.49 -3.72 2.00
C ASN A 450 -10.70 -2.21 1.78
N HIS A 451 -11.94 -1.73 1.80
CA HIS A 451 -12.27 -0.30 1.68
C HIS A 451 -11.52 0.60 2.69
N GLU A 452 -11.06 0.07 3.83
CA GLU A 452 -10.22 0.81 4.81
C GLU A 452 -8.79 1.12 4.31
N TRP A 453 -8.25 0.38 3.33
CA TRP A 453 -6.93 0.69 2.72
C TRP A 453 -7.05 1.79 1.66
N GLN A 454 -8.25 2.30 1.35
CA GLN A 454 -8.43 3.38 0.37
C GLN A 454 -8.07 4.74 0.97
N SER A 455 -6.86 4.85 1.51
CA SER A 455 -6.31 6.12 1.93
C SER A 455 -6.17 7.06 0.73
N ILE A 456 -6.15 8.36 0.98
CA ILE A 456 -5.83 9.37 -0.05
C ILE A 456 -4.50 9.01 -0.72
N LYS A 457 -3.55 8.44 0.02
CA LYS A 457 -2.25 8.02 -0.48
C LYS A 457 -2.36 6.82 -1.43
N ASP A 458 -3.20 5.84 -1.14
CA ASP A 458 -3.50 4.71 -2.03
C ASP A 458 -4.15 5.19 -3.33
N VAL A 459 -5.06 6.15 -3.26
CA VAL A 459 -5.68 6.77 -4.43
C VAL A 459 -4.64 7.53 -5.26
N GLN A 460 -3.75 8.31 -4.62
CA GLN A 460 -2.64 8.97 -5.31
C GLN A 460 -1.70 7.97 -6.00
N PHE A 461 -1.37 6.87 -5.34
CA PHE A 461 -0.60 5.79 -5.96
C PHE A 461 -1.33 5.21 -7.16
N GLN A 462 -2.62 4.89 -7.04
CA GLN A 462 -3.43 4.39 -8.16
C GLN A 462 -3.44 5.35 -9.35
N ILE A 463 -3.62 6.65 -9.10
CA ILE A 463 -3.56 7.69 -10.15
C ILE A 463 -2.18 7.66 -10.82
N ASN A 464 -1.10 7.71 -10.04
CA ASN A 464 0.27 7.69 -10.57
C ASN A 464 0.57 6.43 -11.39
N PHE A 465 0.08 5.26 -10.95
CA PHE A 465 0.23 4.01 -11.69
C PHE A 465 -0.59 3.98 -13.00
N MET A 466 -1.70 4.72 -13.09
CA MET A 466 -2.50 4.82 -14.32
C MET A 466 -1.88 5.73 -15.38
N ILE A 467 -1.07 6.73 -14.99
CA ILE A 467 -0.45 7.69 -15.92
C ILE A 467 0.31 6.97 -17.04
N ARG A 468 1.14 5.99 -16.70
CA ARG A 468 1.98 5.31 -17.69
C ARG A 468 1.19 4.45 -18.69
N PRO A 469 0.30 3.54 -18.26
CA PRO A 469 -0.59 2.83 -19.18
C PRO A 469 -1.38 3.77 -20.10
N MET A 470 -1.84 4.91 -19.58
CA MET A 470 -2.54 5.92 -20.39
C MET A 470 -1.61 6.53 -21.45
N LEU A 471 -0.41 6.98 -21.07
CA LEU A 471 0.58 7.53 -21.99
C LEU A 471 1.03 6.51 -23.06
N GLU A 472 1.21 5.25 -22.67
CA GLU A 472 1.54 4.17 -23.61
C GLU A 472 0.41 3.89 -24.60
N THR A 473 -0.83 3.92 -24.13
CA THR A 473 -2.01 3.80 -24.98
C THR A 473 -2.09 4.96 -25.96
N MET A 474 -1.90 6.20 -25.48
CA MET A 474 -1.85 7.40 -26.32
C MET A 474 -0.73 7.33 -27.37
N ARG A 475 0.47 6.91 -26.97
CA ARG A 475 1.60 6.72 -27.87
C ARG A 475 1.31 5.70 -28.97
N ASN A 476 0.74 4.55 -28.61
CA ASN A 476 0.38 3.50 -29.56
C ASN A 476 -0.72 3.97 -30.52
N LEU A 477 -1.70 4.72 -30.04
CA LEU A 477 -2.74 5.32 -30.88
C LEU A 477 -2.12 6.30 -31.89
N LEU A 478 -1.29 7.24 -31.44
CA LEU A 478 -0.61 8.19 -32.31
C LEU A 478 0.27 7.50 -33.35
N ARG A 479 1.01 6.45 -32.95
CA ARG A 479 1.82 5.66 -33.87
C ARG A 479 0.97 4.99 -34.94
N ASN A 480 -0.18 4.43 -34.57
CA ASN A 480 -1.08 3.77 -35.52
C ASN A 480 -1.70 4.77 -36.51
N ILE A 481 -2.02 6.00 -36.06
CA ILE A 481 -2.51 7.07 -36.94
C ILE A 481 -1.45 7.42 -38.00
N ILE A 482 -0.21 7.63 -37.58
CA ILE A 482 0.89 7.95 -38.51
C ILE A 482 1.15 6.81 -39.51
N LEU A 483 1.14 5.56 -39.05
CA LEU A 483 1.34 4.40 -39.92
C LEU A 483 0.20 4.27 -40.95
N PHE A 484 -1.04 4.52 -40.51
CA PHE A 484 -2.21 4.55 -41.38
C PHE A 484 -2.08 5.64 -42.45
N ASP A 485 -1.68 6.87 -42.09
CA ASP A 485 -1.50 7.97 -43.03
C ASP A 485 -0.39 7.72 -44.06
N GLN A 486 0.55 6.81 -43.76
CA GLN A 486 1.66 6.43 -44.66
C GLN A 486 1.41 5.11 -45.41
N ASP A 487 0.21 4.52 -45.30
CA ASP A 487 -0.14 3.21 -45.90
C ASP A 487 0.80 2.06 -45.44
N LEU A 488 1.39 2.21 -44.26
CA LEU A 488 2.29 1.25 -43.64
C LEU A 488 1.55 0.45 -42.56
N SER A 489 1.85 -0.84 -42.43
CA SER A 489 1.33 -1.65 -41.33
C SER A 489 2.45 -2.37 -40.60
N ILE A 490 2.37 -2.41 -39.27
CA ILE A 490 3.29 -3.18 -38.43
C ILE A 490 2.55 -4.42 -37.94
N LYS A 491 3.02 -5.60 -38.35
CA LYS A 491 2.56 -6.88 -37.83
C LYS A 491 3.35 -7.22 -36.57
N LEU A 492 2.75 -7.01 -35.40
CA LEU A 492 3.32 -7.47 -34.14
C LEU A 492 3.18 -9.00 -34.07
N SER A 493 4.32 -9.67 -34.20
CA SER A 493 4.42 -11.12 -34.04
C SER A 493 4.94 -11.36 -32.64
N ALA A 494 4.05 -11.72 -31.70
CA ALA A 494 4.47 -12.09 -30.36
C ALA A 494 5.18 -13.45 -30.43
N THR A 495 6.49 -13.46 -30.57
CA THR A 495 7.31 -14.59 -30.15
C THR A 495 7.34 -14.58 -28.62
N HIS A 496 7.06 -15.70 -27.98
CA HIS A 496 7.24 -15.83 -26.54
C HIS A 496 8.68 -15.43 -26.18
N ALA A 497 8.85 -14.22 -25.64
CA ALA A 497 10.06 -13.91 -24.90
C ALA A 497 10.05 -14.81 -23.66
N SER A 498 11.20 -15.41 -23.35
CA SER A 498 11.44 -16.19 -22.14
C SER A 498 10.75 -15.58 -20.91
N PRO A 499 10.29 -16.36 -19.90
CA PRO A 499 9.43 -15.90 -18.82
C PRO A 499 10.06 -14.90 -17.83
N SER A 500 11.22 -14.32 -18.14
CA SER A 500 12.18 -13.82 -17.17
C SER A 500 12.89 -12.55 -17.67
N SER A 501 12.14 -11.55 -18.13
CA SER A 501 12.73 -10.27 -18.57
C SER A 501 12.06 -9.06 -17.91
N MET A 502 12.80 -8.36 -17.04
CA MET A 502 12.42 -7.03 -16.54
C MET A 502 13.09 -5.93 -17.35
N LEU A 503 12.36 -4.82 -17.55
CA LEU A 503 12.81 -3.61 -18.23
C LEU A 503 13.74 -2.78 -17.33
N CYS A 504 14.96 -2.47 -17.78
CA CYS A 504 15.93 -1.67 -17.04
C CYS A 504 15.80 -0.16 -17.33
N TYR A 505 15.71 0.67 -16.29
CA TYR A 505 15.66 2.14 -16.42
C TYR A 505 17.01 2.82 -16.15
N LYS A 506 18.02 2.08 -15.67
CA LYS A 506 19.37 2.60 -15.39
C LYS A 506 20.35 2.49 -16.56
N CYS A 507 20.17 1.53 -17.45
CA CYS A 507 21.04 1.39 -18.63
C CYS A 507 20.83 2.56 -19.60
N HIS A 508 21.92 3.11 -20.13
CA HIS A 508 21.86 4.15 -21.15
C HIS A 508 21.10 3.64 -22.39
N ARG A 509 19.91 4.21 -22.61
CA ARG A 509 19.08 3.87 -23.76
C ARG A 509 19.56 4.70 -24.94
N ASN A 510 20.28 4.05 -25.85
CA ASN A 510 20.67 4.69 -27.10
C ASN A 510 19.42 4.83 -27.98
N SER A 511 19.17 6.06 -28.44
CA SER A 511 18.13 6.33 -29.42
C SER A 511 18.72 6.12 -30.82
N GLU A 512 18.13 5.21 -31.58
CA GLU A 512 18.45 5.05 -32.99
C GLU A 512 17.43 5.80 -33.83
N LYS A 513 17.92 6.61 -34.77
CA LYS A 513 17.04 7.30 -35.71
C LYS A 513 16.72 6.36 -36.87
N PHE A 514 15.45 5.99 -36.99
CA PHE A 514 14.96 5.21 -38.12
C PHE A 514 13.93 6.04 -38.91
N ASN A 515 14.34 6.50 -40.09
CA ASN A 515 13.63 7.52 -40.88
C ASN A 515 13.32 8.79 -40.07
N GLN A 516 12.04 9.07 -39.81
CA GLN A 516 11.57 10.27 -39.12
C GLN A 516 11.38 10.06 -37.61
N PHE A 517 11.52 8.83 -37.11
CA PHE A 517 11.29 8.49 -35.71
C PHE A 517 12.59 8.10 -35.00
N TRP A 518 12.65 8.41 -33.72
CA TRP A 518 13.67 7.88 -32.82
C TRP A 518 13.11 6.65 -32.12
N ILE A 519 13.76 5.51 -32.32
CA ILE A 519 13.44 4.26 -31.65
C ILE A 519 14.38 4.16 -30.46
N ILE A 520 13.80 4.10 -29.27
CA ILE A 520 14.53 3.84 -28.04
C ILE A 520 14.32 2.37 -27.72
N GLN A 521 15.39 1.57 -27.87
CA GLN A 521 15.31 0.16 -27.50
C GLN A 521 15.33 0.01 -25.98
N ASP A 522 14.40 -0.78 -25.48
CA ASP A 522 14.36 -1.18 -24.09
C ASP A 522 15.42 -2.26 -23.82
N TYR A 523 16.24 -2.06 -22.79
CA TYR A 523 17.17 -3.08 -22.31
C TYR A 523 16.46 -4.02 -21.34
N LEU A 524 16.47 -5.32 -21.66
CA LEU A 524 15.89 -6.39 -20.84
C LEU A 524 17.01 -7.13 -20.09
N HIS A 525 16.86 -7.31 -18.78
CA HIS A 525 17.74 -8.19 -17.99
C HIS A 525 17.05 -9.52 -17.71
N ASN A 526 17.83 -10.61 -17.73
CA ASN A 526 17.38 -11.93 -17.29
C ASN A 526 17.13 -11.91 -15.78
N SER A 527 15.92 -12.32 -15.35
CA SER A 527 15.51 -12.35 -13.94
C SER A 527 16.21 -13.42 -13.08
N LEU A 528 17.37 -13.94 -13.51
CA LEU A 528 18.13 -14.93 -12.76
C LEU A 528 19.32 -14.34 -11.99
N ASN A 529 19.68 -13.07 -12.22
CA ASN A 529 20.68 -12.35 -11.41
C ASN A 529 20.15 -10.96 -11.00
N SER A 530 19.00 -10.90 -10.32
CA SER A 530 18.47 -9.65 -9.74
C SER A 530 17.66 -9.88 -8.48
#